data_AF-A0A348T142-F1
#
_entry.id   AF-A0A348T142-F1
#
_cell.length_a   1.000
_cell.length_b   1.000
_cell.length_c   1.000
_cell.angle_alpha   90.00
_cell.angle_beta   90.00
_cell.angle_gamma   90.00
#
_symmetry.space_group_name_H-M   'P 1'
#
loop_
_entity.id
_entity.type
_entity.pdbx_description
1 polymer ?
#
loop_
_entity_poly.entity_id
_entity_poly.type
_entity_poly.pdbx_seq_one_letter_code
_entity_poly.pdbx_strand_id
1 'polypeptide(L)'
;MAANKPSKEAILAAFFDEGNYSPLFTDGAVSAAFGCANGQSVYAVYQNGEPVGAADLDKTTRVLKMAAETGNPVVTFYNSTGAKLEGGLELLNANSRLTAEIARISGVVPQVAVVTGTCAGTSAVQAAAADVCIMAADAELFLTAPFNAEDKVKAAGSAEFAAKAGVAAIVEEDAVKAASAAARVVGMLPANNLAGPAVFDFEAPAAALNLIKYDAKSAAEAIADAGSLTELYAGYGRNIYTALGSVNGQAVGIVATAKGTLCHKCTAKAARFVRLCDAYSIPVVTVVNTEGFVKSEGDDQAGGIRQAARMAGVYAEATTVKVAILAGEAVGPIYTVFAASADWRIAVDGCTVAPLAPETAATVLYKDEIFASDNIQQATKQKAAAYKAEQCSAVAAVANGAADAAVKAADVRAAAAQALDMLATKRTTRLPKKHGNITL
;
A
#
# COMPACT_ATOMS: atom_id res chain seq x y z
N MET A 1 32.23 11.18 7.31
CA MET A 1 32.30 10.70 8.71
C MET A 1 31.45 9.46 8.78
N ALA A 2 32.01 8.29 9.09
CA ALA A 2 31.21 7.11 9.35
C ALA A 2 30.38 7.42 10.60
N ALA A 3 29.10 7.71 10.43
CA ALA A 3 28.18 7.66 11.56
C ALA A 3 28.34 6.28 12.21
N ASN A 4 28.39 6.21 13.54
CA ASN A 4 28.41 4.94 14.26
C ASN A 4 27.16 4.15 13.84
N LYS A 5 27.30 3.25 12.86
CA LYS A 5 26.20 2.40 12.42
C LYS A 5 25.76 1.57 13.63
N PRO A 6 24.45 1.49 13.92
CA PRO A 6 23.96 0.69 15.03
C PRO A 6 24.44 -0.75 14.92
N SER A 7 24.76 -1.37 16.06
CA SER A 7 25.17 -2.78 16.07
C SER A 7 24.00 -3.70 15.74
N LYS A 8 24.30 -4.93 15.31
CA LYS A 8 23.29 -5.97 15.09
C LYS A 8 22.39 -6.15 16.32
N GLU A 9 22.99 -6.17 17.51
CA GLU A 9 22.30 -6.37 18.78
C GLU A 9 21.31 -5.24 19.03
N ALA A 10 21.68 -3.98 18.76
CA ALA A 10 20.78 -2.84 18.91
C ALA A 10 19.60 -2.89 17.92
N ILE A 11 19.87 -3.28 16.66
CA ILE A 11 18.83 -3.43 15.62
C ILE A 11 17.85 -4.54 15.99
N LEU A 12 18.36 -5.73 16.35
CA LEU A 12 17.51 -6.87 16.72
C LEU A 12 16.77 -6.63 18.04
N ALA A 13 17.38 -5.93 19.00
CA ALA A 13 16.72 -5.56 20.26
C ALA A 13 15.56 -4.58 20.05
N ALA A 14 15.63 -3.73 19.03
CA ALA A 14 14.55 -2.81 18.67
C ALA A 14 13.47 -3.45 17.79
N PHE A 15 13.73 -4.64 17.24
CA PHE A 15 12.78 -5.41 16.44
C PHE A 15 12.00 -6.43 17.27
N PHE A 16 12.72 -7.24 18.05
CA PHE A 16 12.10 -8.27 18.88
C PHE A 16 11.60 -7.70 20.20
N ASP A 17 10.48 -8.24 20.69
CA ASP A 17 9.86 -7.85 21.95
C ASP A 17 10.85 -8.05 23.11
N GLU A 18 11.10 -6.99 23.87
CA GLU A 18 12.08 -6.94 24.95
C GLU A 18 13.51 -7.33 24.53
N GLY A 19 13.79 -7.36 23.22
CA GLY A 19 15.01 -7.86 22.62
C GLY A 19 15.23 -9.37 22.73
N ASN A 20 14.18 -10.14 23.06
CA ASN A 20 14.26 -11.58 23.27
C ASN A 20 14.06 -12.35 21.95
N TYR A 21 15.02 -13.21 21.61
CA TYR A 21 14.94 -14.10 20.44
C TYR A 21 15.76 -15.38 20.63
N SER A 22 15.41 -16.41 19.88
CA SER A 22 16.15 -17.67 19.77
C SER A 22 17.00 -17.66 18.49
N PRO A 23 18.33 -17.79 18.57
CA PRO A 23 19.17 -17.88 17.37
C PRO A 23 18.94 -19.20 16.63
N LEU A 24 18.94 -19.16 15.30
CA LEU A 24 18.80 -20.32 14.41
C LEU A 24 20.11 -20.62 13.68
N PHE A 25 20.72 -19.58 13.11
CA PHE A 25 22.03 -19.64 12.47
C PHE A 25 22.86 -18.45 12.95
N THR A 26 24.11 -18.67 13.35
CA THR A 26 24.96 -17.61 13.94
C THR A 26 26.22 -17.31 13.12
N ASP A 27 26.60 -18.20 12.22
CA ASP A 27 27.90 -18.15 11.55
C ASP A 27 27.78 -17.54 10.15
N GLY A 28 28.88 -16.97 9.63
CA GLY A 28 28.96 -16.41 8.28
C GLY A 28 28.35 -15.02 8.13
N ALA A 29 28.18 -14.57 6.88
CA ALA A 29 27.65 -13.24 6.57
C ALA A 29 26.15 -13.10 6.88
N VAL A 30 25.43 -14.23 6.95
CA VAL A 30 24.01 -14.30 7.26
C VAL A 30 23.78 -15.08 8.55
N SER A 31 23.04 -14.46 9.45
CA SER A 31 22.51 -15.05 10.67
C SER A 31 20.98 -15.02 10.65
N ALA A 32 20.34 -15.84 11.48
CA ALA A 32 18.89 -15.86 11.62
C ALA A 32 18.44 -16.13 13.05
N ALA A 33 17.23 -15.69 13.36
CA ALA A 33 16.60 -15.84 14.66
C ALA A 33 15.09 -16.03 14.52
N PHE A 34 14.46 -16.51 15.58
CA PHE A 34 13.01 -16.57 15.75
C PHE A 34 12.62 -15.96 17.10
N GLY A 35 11.54 -15.20 17.13
CA GLY A 35 11.06 -14.53 18.34
C GLY A 35 9.67 -13.94 18.10
N CYS A 36 9.33 -12.92 18.89
CA CYS A 36 8.10 -12.15 18.71
C CYS A 36 8.44 -10.68 18.42
N ALA A 37 7.66 -10.05 17.55
CA ALA A 37 7.71 -8.60 17.31
C ALA A 37 6.29 -8.06 17.36
N ASN A 38 6.02 -7.11 18.25
CA ASN A 38 4.68 -6.63 18.57
C ASN A 38 3.68 -7.77 18.84
N GLY A 39 4.10 -8.78 19.60
CA GLY A 39 3.26 -9.93 19.96
C GLY A 39 3.07 -10.97 18.85
N GLN A 40 3.58 -10.74 17.63
CA GLN A 40 3.50 -11.67 16.51
C GLN A 40 4.79 -12.48 16.40
N SER A 41 4.67 -13.82 16.45
CA SER A 41 5.80 -14.72 16.17
C SER A 41 6.36 -14.48 14.77
N VAL A 42 7.68 -14.38 14.64
CA VAL A 42 8.34 -13.94 13.40
C VAL A 42 9.77 -14.49 13.27
N TYR A 43 10.16 -14.80 12.04
CA TYR A 43 11.55 -15.08 11.70
C TYR A 43 12.29 -13.81 11.30
N ALA A 44 13.54 -13.67 11.75
CA ALA A 44 14.45 -12.63 11.27
C ALA A 44 15.66 -13.24 10.58
N VAL A 45 16.03 -12.71 9.42
CA VAL A 45 17.29 -12.96 8.73
C VAL A 45 18.10 -11.68 8.75
N TYR A 46 19.39 -11.74 9.08
CA TYR A 46 20.26 -10.58 9.20
C TYR A 46 21.57 -10.75 8.46
N GLN A 47 21.88 -9.80 7.57
CA GLN A 47 23.16 -9.68 6.87
C GLN A 47 24.10 -8.71 7.63
N ASN A 48 25.35 -9.10 7.85
CA ASN A 48 26.29 -8.38 8.73
C ASN A 48 27.15 -7.28 8.04
N GLY A 49 26.93 -7.01 6.76
CA GLY A 49 27.73 -6.08 5.94
C GLY A 49 28.73 -6.76 5.01
N GLU A 50 29.10 -8.01 5.29
CA GLU A 50 30.02 -8.79 4.46
C GLU A 50 29.36 -9.25 3.14
N PRO A 51 30.17 -9.58 2.11
CA PRO A 51 29.65 -10.21 0.90
C PRO A 51 28.99 -11.56 1.21
N VAL A 52 27.81 -11.79 0.66
CA VAL A 52 27.00 -13.00 0.90
C VAL A 52 27.42 -14.11 -0.06
N GLY A 53 27.68 -15.31 0.48
CA GLY A 53 28.01 -16.52 -0.29
C GLY A 53 26.83 -17.48 -0.49
N ALA A 54 27.05 -18.56 -1.26
CA ALA A 54 26.01 -19.56 -1.54
C ALA A 54 25.43 -20.19 -0.25
N ALA A 55 26.28 -20.58 0.69
CA ALA A 55 25.85 -21.14 1.97
C ALA A 55 25.02 -20.16 2.81
N ASP A 56 25.29 -18.86 2.71
CA ASP A 56 24.54 -17.81 3.39
C ASP A 56 23.15 -17.62 2.77
N LEU A 57 23.04 -17.68 1.44
CA LEU A 57 21.76 -17.67 0.73
C LEU A 57 20.93 -18.93 1.01
N ASP A 58 21.58 -20.09 1.15
CA ASP A 58 20.90 -21.33 1.51
C ASP A 58 20.32 -21.27 2.93
N LYS A 59 20.98 -20.58 3.89
CA LYS A 59 20.40 -20.28 5.21
C LYS A 59 19.14 -19.43 5.10
N THR A 60 19.19 -18.34 4.34
CA THR A 60 18.00 -17.49 4.09
C THR A 60 16.87 -18.33 3.49
N THR A 61 17.18 -19.13 2.46
CA THR A 61 16.22 -20.04 1.81
C THR A 61 15.61 -21.03 2.81
N ARG A 62 16.42 -21.57 3.73
CA ARG A 62 15.94 -22.47 4.79
C ARG A 62 14.97 -21.77 5.74
N VAL A 63 15.25 -20.52 6.13
CA VAL A 63 14.35 -19.73 6.98
C VAL A 63 13.03 -19.44 6.27
N LEU A 64 13.04 -19.05 4.99
CA LEU A 64 11.81 -18.83 4.22
C LEU A 64 10.94 -20.10 4.14
N LYS A 65 11.56 -21.26 3.98
CA LYS A 65 10.86 -22.56 4.03
C LYS A 65 10.24 -22.81 5.41
N MET A 66 10.99 -22.59 6.49
CA MET A 66 10.47 -22.72 7.86
C MET A 66 9.32 -21.74 8.13
N ALA A 67 9.41 -20.50 7.65
CA ALA A 67 8.36 -19.50 7.75
C ALA A 67 7.07 -19.98 7.06
N ALA A 68 7.18 -20.52 5.84
CA ALA A 68 6.05 -21.11 5.13
C ALA A 68 5.49 -22.39 5.79
N GLU A 69 6.35 -23.26 6.33
CA GLU A 69 5.94 -24.49 7.02
C GLU A 69 5.21 -24.20 8.34
N THR A 70 5.61 -23.13 9.04
CA THR A 70 5.05 -22.76 10.35
C THR A 70 4.00 -21.65 10.28
N GLY A 71 3.81 -21.03 9.11
CA GLY A 71 2.84 -19.97 8.90
C GLY A 71 3.16 -18.68 9.66
N ASN A 72 4.44 -18.31 9.76
CA ASN A 72 4.88 -17.07 10.43
C ASN A 72 5.51 -16.09 9.42
N PRO A 73 5.39 -14.76 9.65
CA PRO A 73 6.07 -13.76 8.86
C PRO A 73 7.59 -13.90 8.88
N VAL A 74 8.25 -13.28 7.92
CA VAL A 74 9.71 -13.18 7.85
C VAL A 74 10.17 -11.75 7.57
N VAL A 75 11.15 -11.31 8.35
CA VAL A 75 11.82 -10.03 8.18
C VAL A 75 13.28 -10.25 7.79
N THR A 76 13.70 -9.72 6.64
CA THR A 76 15.09 -9.80 6.21
C THR A 76 15.74 -8.42 6.31
N PHE A 77 16.74 -8.31 7.19
CA PHE A 77 17.61 -7.15 7.33
C PHE A 77 18.76 -7.24 6.32
N TYR A 78 18.70 -6.38 5.30
CA TYR A 78 19.67 -6.31 4.22
C TYR A 78 20.77 -5.30 4.54
N ASN A 79 22.00 -5.80 4.57
CA ASN A 79 23.23 -5.04 4.65
C ASN A 79 24.34 -5.94 4.13
N SER A 80 24.62 -5.86 2.85
CA SER A 80 25.71 -6.58 2.21
C SER A 80 26.33 -5.74 1.11
N THR A 81 27.66 -5.72 1.09
CA THR A 81 28.46 -5.10 0.03
C THR A 81 28.42 -5.87 -1.30
N GLY A 82 27.66 -6.97 -1.37
CA GLY A 82 27.36 -7.68 -2.61
C GLY A 82 27.54 -9.19 -2.47
N ALA A 83 28.06 -9.80 -3.52
CA ALA A 83 28.20 -11.24 -3.67
C ALA A 83 29.64 -11.70 -3.36
N LYS A 84 29.81 -12.83 -2.66
CA LYS A 84 31.11 -13.49 -2.47
C LYS A 84 31.54 -14.21 -3.74
N LEU A 85 32.20 -13.49 -4.64
CA LEU A 85 32.41 -13.87 -6.04
C LEU A 85 33.24 -15.16 -6.23
N GLU A 86 34.05 -15.55 -5.24
CA GLU A 86 34.80 -16.81 -5.26
C GLU A 86 33.87 -18.03 -5.35
N GLY A 87 32.60 -17.90 -4.94
CA GLY A 87 31.57 -18.92 -5.10
C GLY A 87 31.12 -19.17 -6.54
N GLY A 88 31.51 -18.32 -7.49
CA GLY A 88 31.28 -18.50 -8.92
C GLY A 88 29.82 -18.84 -9.28
N LEU A 89 29.64 -19.88 -10.11
CA LEU A 89 28.32 -20.32 -10.57
C LEU A 89 27.42 -20.86 -9.45
N GLU A 90 27.98 -21.38 -8.36
CA GLU A 90 27.15 -21.88 -7.27
C GLU A 90 26.43 -20.74 -6.55
N LEU A 91 27.05 -19.57 -6.46
CA LEU A 91 26.39 -18.38 -5.94
C LEU A 91 25.19 -17.96 -6.81
N LEU A 92 25.31 -18.09 -8.14
CA LEU A 92 24.21 -17.80 -9.06
C LEU A 92 23.06 -18.80 -8.87
N ASN A 93 23.38 -20.08 -8.73
CA ASN A 93 22.37 -21.12 -8.45
C ASN A 93 21.67 -20.89 -7.12
N ALA A 94 22.42 -20.54 -6.06
CA ALA A 94 21.85 -20.23 -4.75
C ALA A 94 20.91 -19.01 -4.80
N ASN A 95 21.29 -17.96 -5.55
CA ASN A 95 20.41 -16.82 -5.80
C ASN A 95 19.13 -17.21 -6.55
N SER A 96 19.22 -18.10 -7.54
CA SER A 96 18.05 -18.62 -8.25
C SER A 96 17.10 -19.36 -7.31
N ARG A 97 17.64 -20.22 -6.43
CA ARG A 97 16.85 -20.93 -5.40
C ARG A 97 16.16 -19.96 -4.44
N LEU A 98 16.87 -18.95 -3.95
CA LEU A 98 16.31 -17.95 -3.03
C LEU A 98 15.21 -17.11 -3.70
N THR A 99 15.42 -16.64 -4.93
CA THR A 99 14.40 -15.89 -5.68
C THR A 99 13.15 -16.73 -5.93
N ALA A 100 13.31 -18.01 -6.29
CA ALA A 100 12.19 -18.92 -6.45
C ALA A 100 11.42 -19.12 -5.13
N GLU A 101 12.13 -19.21 -4.01
CA GLU A 101 11.53 -19.35 -2.68
C GLU A 101 10.75 -18.10 -2.24
N ILE A 102 11.31 -16.90 -2.42
CA ILE A 102 10.62 -15.61 -2.17
C ILE A 102 9.30 -15.53 -2.96
N ALA A 103 9.34 -15.92 -4.23
CA ALA A 103 8.14 -15.95 -5.07
C ALA A 103 7.14 -17.02 -4.61
N ARG A 104 7.62 -18.20 -4.19
CA ARG A 104 6.78 -19.31 -3.71
C ARG A 104 5.98 -18.95 -2.47
N ILE A 105 6.56 -18.16 -1.56
CA ILE A 105 5.91 -17.79 -0.28
C ILE A 105 5.18 -16.44 -0.34
N SER A 106 5.25 -15.71 -1.47
CA SER A 106 4.56 -14.42 -1.66
C SER A 106 3.04 -14.58 -1.55
N GLY A 107 2.42 -13.80 -0.67
CA GLY A 107 0.98 -13.92 -0.36
C GLY A 107 0.61 -15.16 0.45
N VAL A 108 1.60 -15.89 1.00
CA VAL A 108 1.39 -17.01 1.94
C VAL A 108 1.72 -16.56 3.35
N VAL A 109 2.94 -16.06 3.56
CA VAL A 109 3.37 -15.41 4.81
C VAL A 109 3.91 -14.03 4.48
N PRO A 110 3.67 -13.01 5.33
CA PRO A 110 4.20 -11.68 5.07
C PRO A 110 5.73 -11.65 5.01
N GLN A 111 6.25 -11.01 3.98
CA GLN A 111 7.69 -10.79 3.79
C GLN A 111 8.02 -9.31 3.92
N VAL A 112 8.80 -8.93 4.93
CA VAL A 112 9.25 -7.53 5.12
C VAL A 112 10.76 -7.44 4.86
N ALA A 113 11.17 -6.50 4.03
CA ALA A 113 12.57 -6.17 3.83
C ALA A 113 12.93 -4.92 4.64
N VAL A 114 14.05 -4.95 5.35
CA VAL A 114 14.60 -3.79 6.08
C VAL A 114 16.01 -3.53 5.58
N VAL A 115 16.22 -2.47 4.83
CA VAL A 115 17.55 -2.12 4.30
C VAL A 115 18.25 -1.21 5.31
N THR A 116 19.26 -1.74 5.99
CA THR A 116 20.02 -1.07 7.06
C THR A 116 21.43 -0.66 6.63
N GLY A 117 21.78 -0.90 5.37
CA GLY A 117 23.09 -0.57 4.81
C GLY A 117 23.09 -0.71 3.29
N THR A 118 24.17 -1.26 2.73
CA THR A 118 24.24 -1.48 1.28
C THR A 118 23.38 -2.68 0.89
N CYS A 119 22.59 -2.54 -0.17
CA CYS A 119 21.79 -3.61 -0.76
C CYS A 119 21.92 -3.54 -2.28
N ALA A 120 22.83 -4.36 -2.81
CA ALA A 120 23.27 -4.29 -4.20
C ALA A 120 22.83 -5.50 -5.03
N GLY A 121 22.59 -5.29 -6.32
CA GLY A 121 22.38 -6.34 -7.30
C GLY A 121 21.17 -7.22 -6.97
N THR A 122 21.38 -8.54 -6.87
CA THR A 122 20.30 -9.50 -6.61
C THR A 122 19.63 -9.28 -5.25
N SER A 123 20.36 -8.86 -4.21
CA SER A 123 19.76 -8.50 -2.92
C SER A 123 18.77 -7.35 -3.03
N ALA A 124 19.05 -6.36 -3.90
CA ALA A 124 18.13 -5.25 -4.16
C ALA A 124 16.84 -5.73 -4.82
N VAL A 125 16.92 -6.69 -5.75
CA VAL A 125 15.75 -7.33 -6.36
C VAL A 125 14.92 -8.06 -5.31
N GLN A 126 15.58 -8.81 -4.42
CA GLN A 126 14.93 -9.57 -3.35
C GLN A 126 14.24 -8.65 -2.33
N ALA A 127 14.90 -7.57 -1.91
CA ALA A 127 14.32 -6.56 -1.02
C ALA A 127 13.12 -5.85 -1.67
N ALA A 128 13.21 -5.51 -2.96
CA ALA A 128 12.11 -4.89 -3.71
C ALA A 128 10.94 -5.84 -3.99
N ALA A 129 11.17 -7.16 -3.96
CA ALA A 129 10.13 -8.18 -4.14
C ALA A 129 9.31 -8.44 -2.87
N ALA A 130 9.77 -7.97 -1.71
CA ALA A 130 9.05 -8.08 -0.45
C ALA A 130 7.67 -7.40 -0.48
N ASP A 131 6.82 -7.76 0.47
CA ASP A 131 5.50 -7.15 0.63
C ASP A 131 5.60 -5.68 1.06
N VAL A 132 6.54 -5.40 1.97
CA VAL A 132 6.89 -4.06 2.43
C VAL A 132 8.41 -3.94 2.49
N CYS A 133 8.96 -2.89 1.87
CA CYS A 133 10.38 -2.56 1.96
C CYS A 133 10.57 -1.28 2.78
N ILE A 134 11.32 -1.37 3.86
CA ILE A 134 11.63 -0.29 4.80
C ILE A 134 13.12 0.01 4.67
N MET A 135 13.51 1.28 4.65
CA MET A 135 14.91 1.67 4.54
C MET A 135 15.32 2.64 5.64
N ALA A 136 16.53 2.48 6.17
CA ALA A 136 17.20 3.54 6.92
C ALA A 136 17.64 4.66 5.95
N ALA A 137 17.67 5.91 6.42
CA ALA A 137 17.96 7.07 5.56
C ALA A 137 19.36 7.03 4.94
N ASP A 138 20.34 6.43 5.63
CA ASP A 138 21.72 6.26 5.17
C ASP A 138 21.96 4.94 4.41
N ALA A 139 20.91 4.13 4.19
CA ALA A 139 20.98 2.90 3.44
C ALA A 139 20.97 3.13 1.92
N GLU A 140 21.51 2.15 1.19
CA GLU A 140 21.64 2.19 -0.26
C GLU A 140 20.97 0.98 -0.90
N LEU A 141 20.18 1.19 -1.95
CA LEU A 141 19.53 0.13 -2.73
C LEU A 141 19.70 0.38 -4.23
N PHE A 142 20.39 -0.53 -4.93
CA PHE A 142 20.66 -0.38 -6.37
C PHE A 142 20.94 -1.71 -7.07
N LEU A 143 20.61 -1.80 -8.35
CA LEU A 143 21.00 -2.94 -9.20
C LEU A 143 22.48 -2.87 -9.59
N THR A 144 22.89 -1.71 -10.10
CA THR A 144 24.27 -1.40 -10.50
C THR A 144 24.75 -0.20 -9.69
N ALA A 145 25.98 -0.26 -9.18
CA ALA A 145 26.53 0.81 -8.36
C ALA A 145 26.52 2.15 -9.12
N PRO A 146 25.80 3.17 -8.63
CA PRO A 146 25.64 4.44 -9.34
C PRO A 146 26.92 5.29 -9.33
N PHE A 147 27.89 4.95 -8.47
CA PHE A 147 29.12 5.70 -8.27
C PHE A 147 30.17 5.51 -9.38
N ASN A 148 29.98 4.52 -10.25
CA ASN A 148 30.90 4.21 -11.35
C ASN A 148 30.33 4.48 -12.74
N ALA A 149 29.09 4.99 -12.84
CA ALA A 149 28.48 5.35 -14.13
C ALA A 149 29.03 6.69 -14.65
N GLU A 150 29.18 6.82 -15.97
CA GLU A 150 29.48 8.10 -16.62
C GLU A 150 28.29 9.08 -16.49
N ASP A 151 27.07 8.57 -16.58
CA ASP A 151 25.81 9.32 -16.43
C ASP A 151 25.23 9.23 -15.00
N LYS A 152 25.96 9.72 -14.01
CA LYS A 152 25.52 9.65 -12.60
C LYS A 152 24.24 10.44 -12.38
N VAL A 153 23.15 9.74 -12.05
CA VAL A 153 21.92 10.36 -11.59
C VAL A 153 22.08 10.78 -10.13
N LYS A 154 21.80 12.06 -9.84
CA LYS A 154 21.87 12.61 -8.47
C LYS A 154 20.97 11.81 -7.52
N ALA A 155 21.53 11.44 -6.37
CA ALA A 155 20.87 10.64 -5.33
C ALA A 155 20.47 9.21 -5.74
N ALA A 156 20.91 8.71 -6.90
CA ALA A 156 20.69 7.31 -7.26
C ALA A 156 21.23 6.38 -6.17
N GLY A 157 20.47 5.33 -5.86
CA GLY A 157 20.77 4.39 -4.80
C GLY A 157 20.33 4.80 -3.40
N SER A 158 19.98 6.07 -3.13
CA SER A 158 19.60 6.50 -1.79
C SER A 158 18.19 6.04 -1.39
N ALA A 159 17.93 5.95 -0.08
CA ALA A 159 16.60 5.68 0.46
C ALA A 159 15.53 6.70 -0.02
N GLU A 160 15.90 7.98 -0.13
CA GLU A 160 14.99 9.02 -0.66
C GLU A 160 14.60 8.74 -2.12
N PHE A 161 15.57 8.31 -2.95
CA PHE A 161 15.32 7.96 -4.34
C PHE A 161 14.45 6.70 -4.45
N ALA A 162 14.74 5.68 -3.64
CA ALA A 162 13.92 4.47 -3.56
C ALA A 162 12.47 4.78 -3.14
N ALA A 163 12.26 5.70 -2.20
CA ALA A 163 10.92 6.15 -1.80
C ALA A 163 10.20 6.90 -2.93
N LYS A 164 10.90 7.80 -3.64
CA LYS A 164 10.35 8.50 -4.82
C LYS A 164 10.04 7.57 -6.00
N ALA A 165 10.72 6.44 -6.07
CA ALA A 165 10.50 5.38 -7.06
C ALA A 165 9.38 4.41 -6.67
N GLY A 166 8.88 4.46 -5.43
CA GLY A 166 7.87 3.53 -4.93
C GLY A 166 8.43 2.15 -4.54
N VAL A 167 9.76 2.04 -4.38
CA VAL A 167 10.42 0.82 -3.88
C VAL A 167 10.36 0.80 -2.36
N ALA A 168 10.80 1.87 -1.70
CA ALA A 168 10.70 1.99 -0.25
C ALA A 168 9.29 2.45 0.15
N ALA A 169 8.61 1.61 0.92
CA ALA A 169 7.31 1.92 1.53
C ALA A 169 7.48 2.88 2.71
N ILE A 170 8.53 2.69 3.52
CA ILE A 170 8.84 3.53 4.68
C ILE A 170 10.34 3.88 4.63
N VAL A 171 10.67 5.13 4.95
CA VAL A 171 12.05 5.56 5.20
C VAL A 171 12.13 6.12 6.61
N GLU A 172 13.03 5.58 7.41
CA GLU A 172 13.26 6.00 8.80
C GLU A 172 14.65 6.61 8.94
N GLU A 173 14.87 7.40 9.99
CA GLU A 173 16.11 8.17 10.15
C GLU A 173 17.36 7.28 10.27
N ASP A 174 17.22 6.09 10.86
CA ASP A 174 18.32 5.14 11.08
C ASP A 174 17.83 3.68 11.09
N ALA A 175 18.78 2.75 11.18
CA ALA A 175 18.52 1.31 11.16
C ALA A 175 17.73 0.79 12.37
N VAL A 176 17.83 1.43 13.54
CA VAL A 176 17.09 1.04 14.75
C VAL A 176 15.63 1.46 14.60
N LYS A 177 15.36 2.68 14.15
CA LYS A 177 14.00 3.15 13.84
C LYS A 177 13.37 2.34 12.71
N ALA A 178 14.14 1.98 11.68
CA ALA A 178 13.69 1.08 10.61
C ALA A 178 13.28 -0.30 11.15
N ALA A 179 14.03 -0.85 12.12
CA ALA A 179 13.70 -2.10 12.78
C ALA A 179 12.41 -2.01 13.61
N SER A 180 12.24 -0.93 14.38
CA SER A 180 10.99 -0.69 15.11
C SER A 180 9.79 -0.46 14.17
N ALA A 181 9.99 0.18 13.02
CA ALA A 181 8.96 0.29 11.99
C ALA A 181 8.58 -1.07 11.40
N ALA A 182 9.57 -1.97 11.22
CA ALA A 182 9.31 -3.34 10.78
C ALA A 182 8.50 -4.12 11.82
N ALA A 183 8.79 -3.98 13.11
CA ALA A 183 8.00 -4.59 14.18
C ALA A 183 6.53 -4.10 14.16
N ARG A 184 6.31 -2.78 13.97
CA ARG A 184 4.97 -2.20 13.78
C ARG A 184 4.24 -2.79 12.58
N VAL A 185 4.91 -2.87 11.43
CA VAL A 185 4.34 -3.47 10.20
C VAL A 185 3.99 -4.95 10.40
N VAL A 186 4.88 -5.74 11.01
CA VAL A 186 4.63 -7.16 11.30
C VAL A 186 3.43 -7.33 12.22
N GLY A 187 3.31 -6.51 13.27
CA GLY A 187 2.15 -6.59 14.19
C GLY A 187 0.81 -6.26 13.54
N MET A 188 0.78 -5.45 12.46
CA MET A 188 -0.45 -5.12 11.71
C MET A 188 -0.81 -6.16 10.64
N LEU A 189 0.14 -6.98 10.22
CA LEU A 189 -0.08 -8.04 9.24
C LEU A 189 -0.45 -9.34 9.98
N PRO A 190 -1.38 -10.15 9.46
CA PRO A 190 -1.64 -11.46 10.05
C PRO A 190 -0.42 -12.37 9.87
N ALA A 191 -0.29 -13.39 10.71
CA ALA A 191 0.82 -14.35 10.64
C ALA A 191 1.01 -14.99 9.25
N ASN A 192 -0.11 -15.24 8.56
CA ASN A 192 -0.18 -15.84 7.23
C ASN A 192 -1.55 -15.57 6.58
N ASN A 193 -1.73 -16.00 5.34
CA ASN A 193 -2.95 -15.77 4.55
C ASN A 193 -4.19 -16.58 4.99
N LEU A 194 -4.06 -17.50 5.95
CA LEU A 194 -5.17 -18.26 6.54
C LEU A 194 -5.63 -17.67 7.87
N ALA A 195 -4.83 -16.79 8.48
CA ALA A 195 -5.15 -16.11 9.71
C ALA A 195 -6.06 -14.89 9.44
N GLY A 196 -6.92 -14.58 10.41
CA GLY A 196 -7.71 -13.34 10.38
C GLY A 196 -6.86 -12.12 10.69
N PRO A 197 -7.36 -10.90 10.39
CA PRO A 197 -6.69 -9.65 10.73
C PRO A 197 -6.41 -9.54 12.23
N ALA A 198 -5.33 -8.85 12.58
CA ALA A 198 -5.00 -8.56 13.98
C ALA A 198 -6.09 -7.72 14.65
N VAL A 199 -6.26 -7.92 15.96
CA VAL A 199 -7.20 -7.17 16.80
C VAL A 199 -6.40 -6.46 17.89
N PHE A 200 -6.67 -5.16 18.04
CA PHE A 200 -5.97 -4.27 18.96
C PHE A 200 -6.92 -3.63 19.95
N ASP A 201 -6.39 -3.19 21.09
CA ASP A 201 -7.05 -2.17 21.90
C ASP A 201 -7.18 -0.89 21.08
N PHE A 202 -8.27 -0.16 21.26
CA PHE A 202 -8.56 1.01 20.43
C PHE A 202 -9.16 2.18 21.21
N GLU A 203 -8.90 3.37 20.68
CA GLU A 203 -9.56 4.61 21.04
C GLU A 203 -10.19 5.20 19.76
N ALA A 204 -11.42 5.70 19.86
CA ALA A 204 -12.06 6.36 18.71
C ALA A 204 -11.32 7.67 18.36
N PRO A 205 -11.29 8.07 17.08
CA PRO A 205 -10.64 9.31 16.67
C PRO A 205 -11.39 10.51 17.24
N ALA A 206 -10.62 11.55 17.57
CA ALA A 206 -11.15 12.78 18.15
C ALA A 206 -11.94 13.64 17.16
N ALA A 207 -11.70 13.49 15.85
CA ALA A 207 -12.26 14.33 14.81
C ALA A 207 -13.07 13.52 13.79
N ALA A 208 -14.19 14.10 13.35
CA ALA A 208 -14.97 13.58 12.24
C ALA A 208 -14.43 14.04 10.89
N LEU A 209 -14.91 13.41 9.80
CA LEU A 209 -14.51 13.76 8.44
C LEU A 209 -14.87 15.22 8.13
N ASN A 210 -13.89 16.02 7.68
CA ASN A 210 -14.08 17.41 7.33
C ASN A 210 -13.99 17.61 5.81
N LEU A 211 -15.13 17.82 5.15
CA LEU A 211 -15.18 18.02 3.69
C LEU A 211 -14.73 19.42 3.25
N ILE A 212 -14.76 20.41 4.14
CA ILE A 212 -14.37 21.79 3.85
C ILE A 212 -12.85 21.91 3.83
N LYS A 213 -12.20 21.39 4.88
CA LYS A 213 -10.73 21.34 5.01
C LYS A 213 -10.24 19.92 4.73
N TYR A 214 -10.60 19.39 3.57
CA TYR A 214 -10.29 18.02 3.21
C TYR A 214 -8.81 17.86 2.84
N ASP A 215 -8.16 16.93 3.51
CA ASP A 215 -6.91 16.32 3.07
C ASP A 215 -6.98 14.80 3.27
N ALA A 216 -6.23 14.06 2.46
CA ALA A 216 -6.32 12.60 2.43
C ALA A 216 -5.90 11.94 3.75
N LYS A 217 -4.94 12.52 4.48
CA LYS A 217 -4.46 11.98 5.74
C LYS A 217 -5.48 12.20 6.85
N SER A 218 -5.99 13.42 7.01
CA SER A 218 -7.05 13.73 7.98
C SER A 218 -8.34 12.95 7.69
N ALA A 219 -8.63 12.65 6.42
CA ALA A 219 -9.75 11.77 6.06
C ALA A 219 -9.55 10.33 6.54
N ALA A 220 -8.31 9.80 6.44
CA ALA A 220 -7.96 8.50 7.02
C ALA A 220 -8.01 8.54 8.56
N GLU A 221 -7.49 9.59 9.18
CA GLU A 221 -7.50 9.78 10.65
C GLU A 221 -8.92 9.91 11.21
N ALA A 222 -9.86 10.48 10.45
CA ALA A 222 -11.27 10.54 10.84
C ALA A 222 -11.98 9.18 10.84
N ILE A 223 -11.41 8.18 10.16
CA ILE A 223 -11.96 6.83 10.06
C ILE A 223 -11.25 5.88 11.02
N ALA A 224 -9.93 5.92 11.05
CA ALA A 224 -9.10 5.01 11.83
C ALA A 224 -9.19 5.29 13.34
N ASP A 225 -8.85 4.28 14.15
CA ASP A 225 -8.66 4.45 15.58
C ASP A 225 -7.48 5.40 15.85
N ALA A 226 -7.56 6.16 16.94
CA ALA A 226 -6.59 7.19 17.26
C ALA A 226 -5.17 6.62 17.36
N GLY A 227 -4.24 7.22 16.62
CA GLY A 227 -2.82 6.81 16.62
C GLY A 227 -2.51 5.47 15.95
N SER A 228 -3.50 4.79 15.34
CA SER A 228 -3.30 3.46 14.74
C SER A 228 -2.61 3.49 13.36
N LEU A 229 -2.62 4.62 12.66
CA LEU A 229 -2.18 4.71 11.27
C LEU A 229 -0.66 4.59 11.10
N THR A 230 -0.24 3.66 10.25
CA THR A 230 1.10 3.56 9.69
C THR A 230 1.05 3.80 8.18
N GLU A 231 1.49 4.99 7.76
CA GLU A 231 1.52 5.38 6.35
C GLU A 231 2.55 4.56 5.55
N LEU A 232 2.12 4.05 4.40
CA LEU A 232 2.97 3.37 3.42
C LEU A 232 3.12 4.23 2.15
N TYR A 233 4.31 4.21 1.57
CA TYR A 233 4.67 4.87 0.32
C TYR A 233 4.41 6.39 0.31
N ALA A 234 4.67 7.09 1.41
CA ALA A 234 4.49 8.55 1.52
C ALA A 234 5.25 9.33 0.43
N GLY A 235 6.42 8.81 0.00
CA GLY A 235 7.25 9.40 -1.05
C GLY A 235 6.75 9.24 -2.49
N TYR A 236 5.77 8.36 -2.73
CA TYR A 236 5.33 7.93 -4.06
C TYR A 236 3.83 8.17 -4.26
N GLY A 237 3.40 8.60 -5.46
CA GLY A 237 1.98 8.78 -5.77
C GLY A 237 1.22 9.65 -4.75
N ARG A 238 1.77 10.81 -4.38
CA ARG A 238 1.38 11.63 -3.20
C ARG A 238 -0.08 12.10 -3.17
N ASN A 239 -0.80 12.05 -4.28
CA ASN A 239 -2.23 12.36 -4.31
C ASN A 239 -3.11 11.18 -3.86
N ILE A 240 -2.50 10.08 -3.43
CA ILE A 240 -3.17 9.00 -2.71
C ILE A 240 -2.39 8.72 -1.42
N TYR A 241 -3.10 8.80 -0.31
CA TYR A 241 -2.66 8.32 0.99
C TYR A 241 -2.99 6.83 1.12
N THR A 242 -2.03 6.03 1.60
CA THR A 242 -2.25 4.62 1.92
C THR A 242 -1.65 4.33 3.28
N ALA A 243 -2.40 3.67 4.15
CA ALA A 243 -1.92 3.32 5.48
C ALA A 243 -2.58 2.05 5.98
N LEU A 244 -1.82 1.25 6.73
CA LEU A 244 -2.39 0.26 7.63
C LEU A 244 -2.85 0.96 8.91
N GLY A 245 -3.92 0.50 9.52
CA GLY A 245 -4.41 1.01 10.81
C GLY A 245 -5.49 0.08 11.35
N SER A 246 -6.36 0.60 12.23
CA SER A 246 -7.50 -0.17 12.75
C SER A 246 -8.79 0.63 12.78
N VAL A 247 -9.93 -0.08 12.78
CA VAL A 247 -11.26 0.48 13.07
C VAL A 247 -11.94 -0.43 14.08
N ASN A 248 -12.28 0.11 15.26
CA ASN A 248 -12.77 -0.66 16.40
C ASN A 248 -11.84 -1.84 16.74
N GLY A 249 -10.53 -1.60 16.67
CA GLY A 249 -9.49 -2.58 16.96
C GLY A 249 -9.19 -3.56 15.83
N GLN A 250 -10.05 -3.71 14.82
CA GLN A 250 -9.78 -4.61 13.69
C GLN A 250 -8.83 -3.96 12.68
N ALA A 251 -7.77 -4.67 12.28
CA ALA A 251 -6.83 -4.15 11.29
C ALA A 251 -7.53 -3.85 9.94
N VAL A 252 -7.23 -2.69 9.37
CA VAL A 252 -7.75 -2.24 8.07
C VAL A 252 -6.64 -1.60 7.23
N GLY A 253 -6.77 -1.72 5.91
CA GLY A 253 -6.05 -0.89 4.96
C GLY A 253 -6.90 0.31 4.56
N ILE A 254 -6.36 1.52 4.66
CA ILE A 254 -7.05 2.73 4.23
C ILE A 254 -6.38 3.30 2.98
N VAL A 255 -7.20 3.60 1.98
CA VAL A 255 -6.81 4.34 0.77
C VAL A 255 -7.62 5.63 0.75
N ALA A 256 -6.97 6.79 0.76
CA ALA A 256 -7.68 8.08 0.67
C ALA A 256 -7.09 8.92 -0.47
N THR A 257 -7.94 9.38 -1.38
CA THR A 257 -7.49 10.27 -2.46
C THR A 257 -7.38 11.69 -1.93
N ALA A 258 -6.38 12.45 -2.37
CA ALA A 258 -6.34 13.89 -2.19
C ALA A 258 -7.32 14.58 -3.16
N LYS A 259 -7.76 15.79 -2.80
CA LYS A 259 -8.57 16.65 -3.68
C LYS A 259 -7.70 17.27 -4.77
N GLY A 260 -7.25 16.43 -5.69
CA GLY A 260 -6.40 16.75 -6.83
C GLY A 260 -6.43 15.60 -7.84
N THR A 261 -5.56 15.64 -8.85
CA THR A 261 -5.55 14.65 -9.94
C THR A 261 -4.71 13.41 -9.63
N LEU A 262 -5.06 12.26 -10.21
CA LEU A 262 -4.37 10.99 -10.02
C LEU A 262 -3.52 10.66 -11.25
N CYS A 263 -2.22 10.41 -11.04
CA CYS A 263 -1.28 9.99 -12.08
C CYS A 263 -1.00 8.47 -12.03
N HIS A 264 -0.23 7.94 -12.99
CA HIS A 264 0.17 6.53 -13.04
C HIS A 264 0.85 6.04 -11.75
N LYS A 265 1.57 6.90 -11.02
CA LYS A 265 2.17 6.54 -9.73
C LYS A 265 1.14 6.37 -8.63
N CYS A 266 0.09 7.20 -8.64
CA CYS A 266 -1.01 7.10 -7.68
C CYS A 266 -1.73 5.76 -7.84
N THR A 267 -2.05 5.39 -9.08
CA THR A 267 -2.75 4.14 -9.39
C THR A 267 -1.90 2.91 -9.08
N ALA A 268 -0.60 2.93 -9.41
CA ALA A 268 0.34 1.88 -9.05
C ALA A 268 0.46 1.69 -7.52
N LYS A 269 0.54 2.80 -6.76
CA LYS A 269 0.56 2.79 -5.28
C LYS A 269 -0.68 2.11 -4.70
N ALA A 270 -1.87 2.58 -5.07
CA ALA A 270 -3.13 2.05 -4.58
C ALA A 270 -3.30 0.57 -4.97
N ALA A 271 -2.97 0.20 -6.21
CA ALA A 271 -3.06 -1.19 -6.68
C ALA A 271 -2.14 -2.13 -5.88
N ARG A 272 -0.88 -1.75 -5.61
CA ARG A 272 0.01 -2.59 -4.80
C ARG A 272 -0.50 -2.73 -3.36
N PHE A 273 -0.98 -1.63 -2.78
CA PHE A 273 -1.50 -1.62 -1.41
C PHE A 273 -2.77 -2.47 -1.24
N VAL A 274 -3.72 -2.40 -2.18
CA VAL A 274 -4.93 -3.23 -2.13
C VAL A 274 -4.60 -4.71 -2.31
N ARG A 275 -3.63 -5.06 -3.18
CA ARG A 275 -3.16 -6.45 -3.30
C ARG A 275 -2.49 -6.96 -2.04
N LEU A 276 -1.74 -6.11 -1.32
CA LEU A 276 -1.18 -6.45 -0.01
C LEU A 276 -2.30 -6.80 0.98
N CYS A 277 -3.30 -5.93 1.07
CA CYS A 277 -4.43 -6.13 1.98
C CYS A 277 -5.21 -7.40 1.63
N ASP A 278 -5.52 -7.61 0.35
CA ASP A 278 -6.26 -8.78 -0.12
C ASP A 278 -5.51 -10.10 0.11
N ALA A 279 -4.19 -10.14 -0.13
CA ALA A 279 -3.37 -11.34 0.09
C ALA A 279 -3.39 -11.81 1.54
N TYR A 280 -3.64 -10.89 2.48
CA TYR A 280 -3.62 -11.13 3.91
C TYR A 280 -4.98 -10.86 4.57
N SER A 281 -6.08 -10.94 3.81
CA SER A 281 -7.45 -10.82 4.33
C SER A 281 -7.74 -9.54 5.13
N ILE A 282 -6.97 -8.46 4.91
CA ILE A 282 -7.16 -7.16 5.57
C ILE A 282 -8.26 -6.41 4.81
N PRO A 283 -9.37 -5.98 5.46
CA PRO A 283 -10.38 -5.14 4.84
C PRO A 283 -9.80 -3.83 4.30
N VAL A 284 -10.36 -3.33 3.20
CA VAL A 284 -9.96 -2.04 2.60
C VAL A 284 -11.09 -1.03 2.74
N VAL A 285 -10.78 0.13 3.32
CA VAL A 285 -11.66 1.30 3.32
C VAL A 285 -11.08 2.36 2.38
N THR A 286 -11.85 2.76 1.38
CA THR A 286 -11.42 3.71 0.35
C THR A 286 -12.21 5.01 0.42
N VAL A 287 -11.55 6.13 0.72
CA VAL A 287 -12.15 7.47 0.71
C VAL A 287 -11.88 8.16 -0.62
N VAL A 288 -12.95 8.53 -1.32
CA VAL A 288 -12.91 9.09 -2.67
C VAL A 288 -13.35 10.55 -2.67
N ASN A 289 -12.40 11.42 -2.99
CA ASN A 289 -12.60 12.83 -3.26
C ASN A 289 -11.40 13.33 -4.09
N THR A 290 -11.55 13.35 -5.42
CA THR A 290 -10.46 13.65 -6.36
C THR A 290 -11.00 14.35 -7.60
N GLU A 291 -10.16 15.14 -8.26
CA GLU A 291 -10.48 15.85 -9.50
C GLU A 291 -10.36 14.95 -10.76
N GLY A 292 -10.15 13.65 -10.57
CA GLY A 292 -10.04 12.69 -11.67
C GLY A 292 -8.60 12.30 -12.01
N PHE A 293 -8.44 11.64 -13.15
CA PHE A 293 -7.11 11.32 -13.67
C PHE A 293 -6.43 12.56 -14.27
N VAL A 294 -5.11 12.63 -14.15
CA VAL A 294 -4.33 13.71 -14.73
C VAL A 294 -4.48 13.75 -16.25
N LYS A 295 -4.62 14.94 -16.82
CA LYS A 295 -4.59 15.17 -18.28
C LYS A 295 -3.16 15.53 -18.67
N SER A 296 -2.34 14.53 -19.02
CA SER A 296 -0.91 14.75 -19.28
C SER A 296 -0.38 13.76 -20.31
N GLU A 297 0.22 14.30 -21.38
CA GLU A 297 0.95 13.49 -22.36
C GLU A 297 2.05 12.64 -21.70
N GLY A 298 2.75 13.20 -20.69
CA GLY A 298 3.77 12.46 -19.96
C GLY A 298 3.21 11.28 -19.16
N ASP A 299 2.01 11.41 -18.60
CA ASP A 299 1.33 10.31 -17.91
C ASP A 299 0.83 9.25 -18.91
N ASP A 300 0.31 9.69 -20.05
CA ASP A 300 -0.12 8.81 -21.13
C ASP A 300 1.06 7.99 -21.69
N GLN A 301 2.20 8.63 -21.95
CA GLN A 301 3.43 7.96 -22.38
C GLN A 301 3.98 7.00 -21.30
N ALA A 302 3.84 7.36 -20.02
CA ALA A 302 4.18 6.47 -18.90
C ALA A 302 3.19 5.29 -18.74
N GLY A 303 2.11 5.26 -19.52
CA GLY A 303 1.12 4.19 -19.50
C GLY A 303 0.03 4.38 -18.44
N GLY A 304 -0.36 5.61 -18.13
CA GLY A 304 -1.39 5.95 -17.14
C GLY A 304 -2.70 5.16 -17.31
N ILE A 305 -3.19 5.00 -18.55
CA ILE A 305 -4.37 4.18 -18.85
C ILE A 305 -4.17 2.72 -18.43
N ARG A 306 -3.00 2.14 -18.72
CA ARG A 306 -2.67 0.75 -18.33
C ARG A 306 -2.64 0.61 -16.80
N GLN A 307 -2.08 1.58 -16.09
CA GLN A 307 -2.04 1.56 -14.62
C GLN A 307 -3.42 1.77 -13.99
N ALA A 308 -4.29 2.61 -14.58
CA ALA A 308 -5.68 2.72 -14.14
C ALA A 308 -6.46 1.41 -14.36
N ALA A 309 -6.26 0.74 -15.49
CA ALA A 309 -6.83 -0.58 -15.77
C ALA A 309 -6.35 -1.64 -14.78
N ARG A 310 -5.05 -1.64 -14.44
CA ARG A 310 -4.48 -2.46 -13.36
C ARG A 310 -5.20 -2.21 -12.03
N MET A 311 -5.38 -0.96 -11.64
CA MET A 311 -6.04 -0.61 -10.39
C MET A 311 -7.49 -1.11 -10.36
N ALA A 312 -8.27 -0.89 -11.43
CA ALA A 312 -9.63 -1.42 -11.56
C ALA A 312 -9.66 -2.94 -11.43
N GLY A 313 -8.75 -3.63 -12.13
CA GLY A 313 -8.58 -5.07 -12.05
C GLY A 313 -8.30 -5.52 -10.62
N VAL A 314 -7.34 -4.90 -9.93
CA VAL A 314 -7.00 -5.24 -8.54
C VAL A 314 -8.21 -5.13 -7.60
N TYR A 315 -8.94 -4.01 -7.65
CA TYR A 315 -10.13 -3.82 -6.81
C TYR A 315 -11.21 -4.87 -7.10
N ALA A 316 -11.45 -5.18 -8.38
CA ALA A 316 -12.42 -6.19 -8.81
C ALA A 316 -11.95 -7.64 -8.56
N GLU A 317 -10.64 -7.89 -8.50
CA GLU A 317 -10.07 -9.20 -8.17
C GLU A 317 -10.06 -9.47 -6.67
N ALA A 318 -9.90 -8.42 -5.85
CA ALA A 318 -9.82 -8.53 -4.41
C ALA A 318 -11.10 -9.11 -3.79
N THR A 319 -10.89 -10.15 -2.97
CA THR A 319 -11.93 -10.88 -2.25
C THR A 319 -12.11 -10.42 -0.82
N THR A 320 -11.12 -9.73 -0.24
CA THR A 320 -11.27 -9.03 1.04
C THR A 320 -12.46 -8.07 1.03
N VAL A 321 -12.92 -7.68 2.21
CA VAL A 321 -13.96 -6.69 2.41
C VAL A 321 -13.50 -5.34 1.85
N LYS A 322 -14.36 -4.69 1.05
CA LYS A 322 -14.10 -3.38 0.46
C LYS A 322 -15.25 -2.44 0.78
N VAL A 323 -14.97 -1.36 1.49
CA VAL A 323 -15.93 -0.29 1.78
C VAL A 323 -15.47 0.98 1.07
N ALA A 324 -16.32 1.59 0.26
CA ALA A 324 -16.02 2.85 -0.43
C ALA A 324 -16.81 4.00 0.20
N ILE A 325 -16.13 5.09 0.54
CA ILE A 325 -16.72 6.33 1.06
C ILE A 325 -16.59 7.39 -0.02
N LEU A 326 -17.71 7.78 -0.62
CA LEU A 326 -17.80 8.82 -1.64
C LEU A 326 -17.91 10.17 -0.94
N ALA A 327 -16.77 10.71 -0.53
CA ALA A 327 -16.67 11.92 0.31
C ALA A 327 -16.79 13.23 -0.48
N GLY A 328 -16.43 13.22 -1.77
CA GLY A 328 -16.51 14.40 -2.63
C GLY A 328 -16.82 14.00 -4.05
N GLU A 329 -15.90 14.23 -4.98
CA GLU A 329 -16.11 13.86 -6.38
C GLU A 329 -15.69 12.41 -6.66
N ALA A 330 -16.64 11.62 -7.16
CA ALA A 330 -16.47 10.26 -7.64
C ALA A 330 -17.10 10.16 -9.04
N VAL A 331 -16.36 10.64 -10.04
CA VAL A 331 -16.89 10.86 -11.40
C VAL A 331 -16.27 9.90 -12.41
N GLY A 332 -17.11 9.26 -13.21
CA GLY A 332 -16.73 8.42 -14.34
C GLY A 332 -15.76 7.29 -13.97
N PRO A 333 -14.56 7.24 -14.58
CA PRO A 333 -13.56 6.23 -14.26
C PRO A 333 -13.15 6.18 -12.77
N ILE A 334 -13.19 7.29 -12.03
CA ILE A 334 -12.88 7.29 -10.59
C ILE A 334 -13.86 6.41 -9.82
N TYR A 335 -15.16 6.58 -10.06
CA TYR A 335 -16.18 5.74 -9.46
C TYR A 335 -15.98 4.27 -9.83
N THR A 336 -15.70 4.02 -11.11
CA THR A 336 -15.49 2.66 -11.65
C THR A 336 -14.35 1.95 -10.94
N VAL A 337 -13.23 2.64 -10.69
CA VAL A 337 -12.05 2.03 -10.11
C VAL A 337 -12.19 1.84 -8.59
N PHE A 338 -12.65 2.85 -7.87
CA PHE A 338 -12.60 2.84 -6.40
C PHE A 338 -13.87 2.34 -5.72
N ALA A 339 -15.04 2.49 -6.36
CA ALA A 339 -16.32 2.29 -5.70
C ALA A 339 -17.15 1.17 -6.32
N ALA A 340 -17.10 0.98 -7.64
CA ALA A 340 -18.02 0.06 -8.33
C ALA A 340 -17.88 -1.41 -7.90
N SER A 341 -16.70 -1.83 -7.43
CA SER A 341 -16.46 -3.19 -6.92
C SER A 341 -16.44 -3.28 -5.39
N ALA A 342 -16.73 -2.20 -4.69
CA ALA A 342 -16.86 -2.22 -3.24
C ALA A 342 -18.09 -3.04 -2.82
N ASP A 343 -17.98 -3.74 -1.70
CA ASP A 343 -19.06 -4.52 -1.12
C ASP A 343 -20.13 -3.62 -0.46
N TRP A 344 -19.70 -2.42 -0.02
CA TRP A 344 -20.58 -1.40 0.52
C TRP A 344 -20.08 0.01 0.16
N ARG A 345 -20.98 0.87 -0.33
CA ARG A 345 -20.68 2.23 -0.80
C ARG A 345 -21.48 3.24 0.03
N ILE A 346 -20.76 4.13 0.70
CA ILE A 346 -21.30 5.16 1.57
C ILE A 346 -21.18 6.50 0.85
N ALA A 347 -22.28 7.10 0.44
CA ALA A 347 -22.32 8.45 -0.12
C ALA A 347 -22.40 9.49 0.99
N VAL A 348 -21.43 10.41 1.04
CA VAL A 348 -21.44 11.49 2.04
C VAL A 348 -22.24 12.67 1.50
N ASP A 349 -23.05 13.30 2.36
CA ASP A 349 -23.79 14.52 1.99
C ASP A 349 -22.85 15.58 1.38
N GLY A 350 -23.22 16.08 0.20
CA GLY A 350 -22.42 17.02 -0.58
C GLY A 350 -21.47 16.38 -1.61
N CYS A 351 -21.39 15.04 -1.68
CA CYS A 351 -20.65 14.35 -2.73
C CYS A 351 -21.27 14.54 -4.13
N THR A 352 -20.50 14.19 -5.15
CA THR A 352 -20.92 14.16 -6.55
C THR A 352 -20.56 12.81 -7.15
N VAL A 353 -21.58 11.99 -7.38
CA VAL A 353 -21.46 10.69 -8.03
C VAL A 353 -22.09 10.79 -9.41
N ALA A 354 -21.28 10.65 -10.46
CA ALA A 354 -21.76 10.93 -11.81
C ALA A 354 -20.99 10.12 -12.86
N PRO A 355 -21.61 9.78 -14.02
CA PRO A 355 -20.91 9.14 -15.13
C PRO A 355 -19.89 10.09 -15.81
N LEU A 356 -20.17 11.39 -15.78
CA LEU A 356 -19.37 12.47 -16.34
C LEU A 356 -19.43 13.69 -15.43
N ALA A 357 -18.46 14.60 -15.56
CA ALA A 357 -18.49 15.86 -14.82
C ALA A 357 -19.83 16.59 -15.09
N PRO A 358 -20.54 17.11 -14.07
CA PRO A 358 -21.87 17.69 -14.25
C PRO A 358 -21.96 18.78 -15.33
N GLU A 359 -20.92 19.60 -15.47
CA GLU A 359 -20.85 20.61 -16.54
C GLU A 359 -20.79 19.98 -17.93
N THR A 360 -20.01 18.91 -18.11
CA THR A 360 -19.94 18.16 -19.38
C THR A 360 -21.23 17.40 -19.66
N ALA A 361 -21.86 16.81 -18.64
CA ALA A 361 -23.14 16.14 -18.81
C ALA A 361 -24.23 17.14 -19.23
N ALA A 362 -24.28 18.32 -18.62
CA ALA A 362 -25.26 19.35 -18.94
C ALA A 362 -25.14 19.87 -20.37
N THR A 363 -23.91 20.07 -20.89
CA THR A 363 -23.71 20.52 -22.28
C THR A 363 -24.08 19.47 -23.32
N VAL A 364 -24.02 18.19 -22.96
CA VAL A 364 -24.48 17.08 -23.81
C VAL A 364 -26.00 16.95 -23.77
N LEU A 365 -26.60 16.99 -22.58
CA LEU A 365 -28.04 16.74 -22.39
C LEU A 365 -28.93 17.93 -22.79
N TYR A 366 -28.49 19.16 -22.47
CA TYR A 366 -29.28 20.38 -22.65
C TYR A 366 -28.69 21.29 -23.72
N LYS A 367 -28.02 20.68 -24.71
CA LYS A 367 -27.30 21.41 -25.76
C LYS A 367 -28.18 22.49 -26.38
N ASP A 368 -29.33 22.12 -26.94
CA ASP A 368 -30.18 23.04 -27.69
C ASP A 368 -30.68 24.21 -26.82
N GLU A 369 -31.08 23.93 -25.58
CA GLU A 369 -31.52 24.96 -24.63
C GLU A 369 -30.38 25.92 -24.23
N ILE A 370 -29.18 25.39 -24.03
CA ILE A 370 -28.00 26.19 -23.67
C ILE A 370 -27.59 27.08 -24.84
N PHE A 371 -27.57 26.55 -26.07
CA PHE A 371 -27.17 27.31 -27.27
C PHE A 371 -28.23 28.31 -27.74
N ALA A 372 -29.49 28.11 -27.37
CA ALA A 372 -30.57 29.07 -27.60
C ALA A 372 -30.60 30.21 -26.57
N SER A 373 -29.79 30.16 -25.51
CA SER A 373 -29.76 31.18 -24.45
C SER A 373 -28.92 32.39 -24.85
N ASP A 374 -29.38 33.58 -24.46
CA ASP A 374 -28.62 34.83 -24.57
C ASP A 374 -27.31 34.82 -23.77
N ASN A 375 -27.18 33.92 -22.79
CA ASN A 375 -25.96 33.72 -22.02
C ASN A 375 -25.65 32.23 -21.81
N ILE A 376 -24.96 31.65 -22.79
CA ILE A 376 -24.53 30.25 -22.81
C ILE A 376 -23.79 29.84 -21.53
N GLN A 377 -22.90 30.69 -21.00
CA GLN A 377 -22.11 30.36 -19.80
C GLN A 377 -23.00 30.26 -18.56
N GLN A 378 -23.91 31.22 -18.37
CA GLN A 378 -24.85 31.21 -17.26
C GLN A 378 -25.84 30.04 -17.37
N ALA A 379 -26.38 29.79 -18.57
CA ALA A 379 -27.28 28.67 -18.82
C ALA A 379 -26.60 27.32 -18.53
N THR A 380 -25.35 27.14 -18.98
CA THR A 380 -24.55 25.95 -18.69
C THR A 380 -24.37 25.75 -17.19
N LYS A 381 -23.97 26.80 -16.47
CA LYS A 381 -23.77 26.72 -15.01
C LYS A 381 -25.05 26.38 -14.27
N GLN A 382 -26.18 26.97 -14.66
CA GLN A 382 -27.49 26.68 -14.07
C GLN A 382 -27.93 25.25 -14.33
N LYS A 383 -27.84 24.78 -15.57
CA LYS A 383 -28.17 23.40 -15.95
C LYS A 383 -27.26 22.37 -15.28
N ALA A 384 -25.96 22.66 -15.16
CA ALA A 384 -25.00 21.82 -14.46
C ALA A 384 -25.30 21.73 -12.95
N ALA A 385 -25.64 22.86 -12.31
CA ALA A 385 -26.02 22.88 -10.91
C ALA A 385 -27.31 22.09 -10.64
N ALA A 386 -28.33 22.26 -11.50
CA ALA A 386 -29.58 21.50 -11.42
C ALA A 386 -29.34 20.00 -11.61
N TYR A 387 -28.62 19.62 -12.67
CA TYR A 387 -28.23 18.22 -12.92
C TYR A 387 -27.45 17.62 -11.74
N LYS A 388 -26.48 18.35 -11.18
CA LYS A 388 -25.71 17.91 -10.01
C LYS A 388 -26.59 17.67 -8.79
N ALA A 389 -27.52 18.58 -8.50
CA ALA A 389 -28.42 18.47 -7.35
C ALA A 389 -29.41 17.31 -7.49
N GLU A 390 -30.00 17.17 -8.67
CA GLU A 390 -31.08 16.21 -8.95
C GLU A 390 -30.55 14.80 -9.23
N GLN A 391 -29.43 14.67 -9.96
CA GLN A 391 -28.99 13.40 -10.53
C GLN A 391 -27.66 12.89 -9.95
N CYS A 392 -26.88 13.73 -9.29
CA CYS A 392 -25.52 13.36 -8.85
C CYS A 392 -25.29 13.48 -7.33
N SER A 393 -26.34 13.77 -6.56
CA SER A 393 -26.27 13.91 -5.10
C SER A 393 -26.17 12.55 -4.40
N ALA A 394 -25.82 12.56 -3.11
CA ALA A 394 -25.80 11.34 -2.28
C ALA A 394 -27.14 10.59 -2.30
N VAL A 395 -28.24 11.33 -2.20
CA VAL A 395 -29.60 10.76 -2.26
C VAL A 395 -29.89 10.14 -3.63
N ALA A 396 -29.52 10.83 -4.72
CA ALA A 396 -29.68 10.30 -6.07
C ALA A 396 -28.81 9.04 -6.31
N ALA A 397 -27.61 9.01 -5.73
CA ALA A 397 -26.71 7.85 -5.80
C ALA A 397 -27.33 6.62 -5.13
N VAL A 398 -27.94 6.79 -3.95
CA VAL A 398 -28.65 5.69 -3.26
C VAL A 398 -29.90 5.26 -4.04
N ALA A 399 -30.72 6.23 -4.47
CA ALA A 399 -31.97 5.94 -5.18
C ALA A 399 -31.75 5.12 -6.47
N ASN A 400 -30.60 5.30 -7.13
CA ASN A 400 -30.25 4.59 -8.37
C ASN A 400 -29.27 3.41 -8.15
N GLY A 401 -28.97 3.04 -6.90
CA GLY A 401 -28.09 1.90 -6.57
C GLY A 401 -26.59 2.12 -6.85
N ALA A 402 -26.16 3.36 -7.08
CA ALA A 402 -24.75 3.74 -7.19
C ALA A 402 -24.07 3.84 -5.81
N ALA A 403 -24.84 3.99 -4.74
CA ALA A 403 -24.40 3.87 -3.36
C ALA A 403 -25.42 3.05 -2.56
N ASP A 404 -25.01 2.50 -1.42
CA ASP A 404 -25.83 1.62 -0.57
C ASP A 404 -26.38 2.38 0.65
N ALA A 405 -25.70 3.44 1.09
CA ALA A 405 -26.16 4.33 2.15
C ALA A 405 -25.77 5.80 1.87
N ALA A 406 -26.54 6.74 2.41
CA ALA A 406 -26.22 8.16 2.44
C ALA A 406 -26.11 8.64 3.89
N VAL A 407 -25.02 9.36 4.22
CA VAL A 407 -24.74 9.79 5.59
C VAL A 407 -24.16 11.21 5.63
N LYS A 408 -24.28 11.88 6.78
CA LYS A 408 -23.56 13.13 7.04
C LYS A 408 -22.08 12.83 7.30
N ALA A 409 -21.22 13.82 7.08
CA ALA A 409 -19.78 13.68 7.31
C ALA A 409 -19.44 13.27 8.77
N ALA A 410 -20.25 13.69 9.74
CA ALA A 410 -20.10 13.31 11.16
C ALA A 410 -20.32 11.81 11.43
N ASP A 411 -21.11 11.14 10.59
CA ASP A 411 -21.55 9.76 10.81
C ASP A 411 -20.73 8.74 9.99
N VAL A 412 -19.78 9.21 9.17
CA VAL A 412 -18.99 8.38 8.23
C VAL A 412 -18.24 7.26 8.95
N ARG A 413 -17.59 7.55 10.09
CA ARG A 413 -16.86 6.50 10.84
C ARG A 413 -17.81 5.41 11.33
N ALA A 414 -18.94 5.79 11.91
CA ALA A 414 -19.91 4.82 12.42
C ALA A 414 -20.45 3.94 11.28
N ALA A 415 -20.77 4.53 10.13
CA ALA A 415 -21.22 3.81 8.95
C ALA A 415 -20.14 2.86 8.38
N ALA A 416 -18.88 3.30 8.35
CA ALA A 416 -17.76 2.45 7.92
C ALA A 416 -17.54 1.27 8.87
N ALA A 417 -17.55 1.51 10.18
CA ALA A 417 -17.42 0.48 11.19
C ALA A 417 -18.57 -0.56 11.11
N GLN A 418 -19.81 -0.09 10.94
CA GLN A 418 -20.97 -0.97 10.76
C GLN A 418 -20.85 -1.83 9.48
N ALA A 419 -20.38 -1.24 8.37
CA ALA A 419 -20.18 -1.97 7.13
C ALA A 419 -19.09 -3.06 7.29
N LEU A 420 -17.99 -2.75 7.97
CA LEU A 420 -16.93 -3.72 8.25
C LEU A 420 -17.45 -4.88 9.11
N ASP A 421 -18.20 -4.59 10.18
CA ASP A 421 -18.80 -5.60 11.05
C ASP A 421 -19.78 -6.52 10.30
N MET A 422 -20.69 -5.93 9.52
CA MET A 422 -21.64 -6.66 8.68
C MET A 422 -20.93 -7.60 7.69
N LEU A 423 -19.77 -7.19 7.15
CA LEU A 423 -19.04 -7.90 6.12
C LEU A 423 -17.93 -8.81 6.66
N ALA A 424 -17.72 -8.87 7.98
CA ALA A 424 -16.61 -9.60 8.61
C ALA A 424 -16.58 -11.10 8.27
N THR A 425 -17.73 -11.68 7.91
CA THR A 425 -17.87 -13.10 7.54
C THR A 425 -17.94 -13.33 6.02
N LYS A 426 -17.67 -12.31 5.21
CA LYS A 426 -17.70 -12.38 3.75
C LYS A 426 -16.83 -13.53 3.24
N ARG A 427 -17.40 -14.34 2.34
CA ARG A 427 -16.67 -15.35 1.57
C ARG A 427 -17.01 -15.20 0.09
N THR A 428 -16.00 -15.15 -0.76
CA THR A 428 -16.18 -15.04 -2.21
C THR A 428 -15.27 -16.04 -2.90
N THR A 429 -15.85 -16.88 -3.75
CA THR A 429 -15.09 -17.84 -4.58
C THR A 429 -14.77 -17.23 -5.94
N ARG A 430 -13.53 -17.43 -6.41
CA ARG A 430 -13.09 -17.01 -7.75
C ARG A 430 -13.15 -18.19 -8.72
N LEU A 431 -13.20 -17.89 -10.02
CA LEU A 431 -13.04 -18.91 -11.05
C LEU A 431 -11.64 -19.56 -10.97
N PRO A 432 -11.52 -20.89 -11.08
CA PRO A 432 -10.24 -21.59 -10.99
C PRO A 432 -9.32 -21.18 -12.14
N LYS A 433 -8.13 -20.71 -11.81
CA LYS A 433 -7.07 -20.33 -12.77
C LYS A 433 -5.71 -20.41 -12.08
N LYS A 434 -4.63 -20.55 -12.86
CA LYS A 434 -3.26 -20.51 -12.30
C LYS A 434 -2.97 -19.17 -11.62
N HIS A 435 -3.29 -18.08 -12.31
CA HIS A 435 -3.26 -16.70 -11.81
C HIS A 435 -4.01 -15.80 -12.80
N GLY A 436 -4.28 -14.55 -12.43
CA GLY A 436 -4.77 -13.53 -13.37
C GLY A 436 -3.70 -13.15 -14.41
N ASN A 437 -4.12 -12.50 -15.49
CA ASN A 437 -3.23 -11.88 -16.49
C ASN A 437 -3.40 -10.36 -16.46
N ILE A 438 -3.32 -9.78 -15.26
CA ILE A 438 -3.46 -8.35 -15.05
C ILE A 438 -2.28 -7.62 -15.70
N THR A 439 -2.51 -6.39 -16.17
CA THR A 439 -1.45 -5.55 -16.74
C THR A 439 -0.39 -5.23 -15.68
N LEU A 440 0.90 -5.31 -16.04
CA LEU A 440 2.03 -4.99 -15.16
C LEU A 440 2.58 -3.56 -15.32
#